data_AF-A0A7G9G6Z9-F1
#
_entry.id   AF-A0A7G9G6Z9-F1
#
_cell.length_a   1.000
_cell.length_b   1.000
_cell.length_c   1.000
_cell.angle_alpha   90.00
_cell.angle_beta   90.00
_cell.angle_gamma   90.00
#
_symmetry.space_group_name_H-M   'P 1'
#
loop_
_entity.id
_entity.type
_entity.pdbx_description
1 polymer ?
#
loop_
_entity_poly.entity_id
_entity_poly.type
_entity_poly.pdbx_seq_one_letter_code
_entity_poly.pdbx_strand_id
1 'polypeptide(L)'
;MDKGILVQYCEMKEEIKDIRRRIEKLRKEIDKLDIVSDSVKGTRKDGTYGSIRISGYPAPEYYRKKTALERNKALLEFKEAELLELMTEAEKFIEGIEKSEVRIMFRLYYIDGLPWWKVAMKMNNLFPRRRIEFTEDSCRMRNTRFLEEK
;
A
#
# COMPACT_ATOMS: atom_id res chain seq x y z
N MET A 1 5.77 -4.01 25.34
CA MET A 1 5.28 -3.74 23.97
C MET A 1 4.53 -4.99 23.51
N ASP A 2 3.35 -4.80 22.93
CA ASP A 2 2.51 -5.91 22.49
C ASP A 2 3.03 -6.52 21.18
N LYS A 3 2.97 -7.84 21.06
CA LYS A 3 3.38 -8.60 19.85
C LYS A 3 2.51 -8.23 18.64
N GLY A 4 1.31 -7.71 18.89
CA GLY A 4 0.39 -7.20 17.89
C GLY A 4 0.98 -6.11 16.98
N ILE A 5 2.01 -5.38 17.43
CA ILE A 5 2.63 -4.30 16.62
C ILE A 5 3.15 -4.79 15.26
N LEU A 6 3.73 -6.00 15.22
CA LEU A 6 4.28 -6.57 13.98
C LEU A 6 3.17 -6.94 12.99
N VAL A 7 2.04 -7.42 13.50
CA VAL A 7 0.86 -7.75 12.69
C VAL A 7 0.22 -6.47 12.17
N GLN A 8 -0.01 -5.49 13.04
CA GLN A 8 -0.56 -4.18 12.67
C GLN A 8 0.29 -3.47 11.60
N TYR A 9 1.62 -3.50 11.74
CA TYR A 9 2.54 -2.95 10.75
C TYR A 9 2.38 -3.63 9.37
N CYS A 10 2.26 -4.96 9.33
CA CYS A 10 2.00 -5.70 8.09
C CYS A 10 0.64 -5.37 7.47
N GLU A 11 -0.42 -5.30 8.28
CA GLU A 11 -1.77 -4.95 7.83
C GLU A 11 -1.80 -3.53 7.24
N MET A 12 -1.18 -2.56 7.90
CA MET A 12 -1.08 -1.17 7.43
C MET A 12 -0.36 -1.08 6.07
N LYS A 13 0.69 -1.88 5.84
CA LYS A 13 1.37 -1.92 4.53
C LYS A 13 0.46 -2.39 3.41
N GLU A 14 -0.34 -3.42 3.65
CA GLU A 14 -1.29 -3.91 2.65
C GLU A 14 -2.47 -2.94 2.45
N GLU A 15 -2.92 -2.25 3.50
CA GLU A 15 -3.92 -1.17 3.39
C GLU A 15 -3.43 -0.04 2.48
N ILE A 16 -2.22 0.47 2.72
CA ILE A 16 -1.60 1.53 1.90
C ILE A 16 -1.48 1.09 0.43
N LYS A 17 -1.09 -0.16 0.19
CA LYS A 17 -0.98 -0.72 -1.16
C LYS A 17 -2.33 -0.80 -1.86
N ASP A 18 -3.40 -1.15 -1.14
CA ASP A 18 -4.76 -1.12 -1.69
C ASP A 18 -5.22 0.31 -2.01
N ILE A 19 -4.95 1.28 -1.11
CA ILE A 19 -5.24 2.70 -1.36
C ILE A 19 -4.52 3.20 -2.61
N ARG A 20 -3.23 2.89 -2.77
CA ARG A 20 -2.46 3.22 -3.99
C ARG A 20 -3.08 2.61 -5.24
N ARG A 21 -3.54 1.35 -5.17
CA ARG A 21 -4.24 0.69 -6.27
C ARG A 21 -5.56 1.38 -6.62
N ARG A 22 -6.34 1.82 -5.62
CA ARG A 22 -7.61 2.56 -5.82
C ARG A 22 -7.36 3.92 -6.46
N ILE A 23 -6.33 4.65 -6.02
CA ILE A 23 -5.91 5.92 -6.62
C ILE A 23 -5.58 5.72 -8.10
N GLU A 24 -4.77 4.71 -8.42
CA GLU A 24 -4.38 4.42 -9.80
C GLU A 24 -5.57 4.03 -10.68
N LYS A 25 -6.52 3.25 -10.13
CA LYS A 25 -7.77 2.93 -10.82
C LYS A 25 -8.58 4.20 -11.13
N LEU A 26 -8.75 5.08 -10.15
CA LEU A 26 -9.48 6.35 -10.33
C LEU A 26 -8.80 7.26 -11.35
N ARG A 27 -7.46 7.34 -11.36
CA ARG A 27 -6.70 8.08 -12.39
C ARG A 27 -7.02 7.57 -13.79
N LYS A 28 -6.90 6.26 -14.01
CA LYS A 28 -7.24 5.63 -15.30
C LYS A 28 -8.69 5.85 -15.71
N GLU A 29 -9.62 5.86 -14.75
CA GLU A 29 -11.03 6.14 -15.03
C GLU A 29 -11.28 7.61 -15.41
N ILE A 30 -10.56 8.55 -14.80
CA ILE A 30 -10.63 9.98 -15.16
C ILE A 30 -10.02 10.20 -16.54
N ASP A 31 -8.87 9.59 -16.83
CA ASP A 31 -8.18 9.72 -18.13
C ASP A 31 -9.00 9.17 -19.29
N LYS A 32 -9.89 8.20 -19.02
CA LYS A 32 -10.83 7.63 -20.00
C LYS A 32 -12.08 8.48 -20.24
N LEU A 33 -12.35 9.49 -19.40
CA LEU A 33 -13.46 10.40 -19.65
C LEU A 33 -13.06 11.31 -20.82
N ASP A 34 -13.38 10.91 -22.04
CA ASP A 34 -13.14 11.73 -23.22
C ASP A 34 -13.92 13.06 -23.16
N ILE A 35 -13.40 14.07 -23.88
CA ILE A 35 -14.11 15.32 -24.12
C ILE A 35 -15.34 15.00 -24.98
N VAL A 36 -16.52 15.14 -24.40
CA VAL A 36 -17.78 14.98 -25.12
C VAL A 36 -18.06 16.29 -25.84
N SER A 37 -18.35 16.20 -27.13
CA SER A 37 -18.82 17.35 -27.90
C SER A 37 -20.24 17.15 -28.36
N ASP A 38 -21.13 18.07 -27.98
CA ASP A 38 -22.50 18.13 -28.45
C ASP A 38 -22.67 19.33 -29.40
N SER A 39 -23.70 19.32 -30.24
CA SER A 39 -24.01 20.40 -31.17
C SER A 39 -25.44 20.87 -30.97
N VAL A 40 -25.57 22.13 -30.54
CA VAL A 40 -26.86 22.80 -30.38
C VAL A 40 -27.08 23.83 -31.48
N LYS A 41 -28.31 24.18 -31.80
CA LYS A 41 -28.65 25.29 -32.71
C LYS A 41 -28.77 26.57 -31.89
N GLY A 42 -28.11 27.64 -32.31
CA GLY A 42 -28.18 28.92 -31.63
C GLY A 42 -27.53 30.06 -32.41
N THR A 43 -27.66 31.26 -31.87
CA THR A 43 -27.04 32.47 -32.42
C THR A 43 -25.64 32.62 -31.87
N ARG A 44 -24.65 32.71 -32.76
CA ARG A 44 -23.25 32.93 -32.41
C ARG A 44 -23.02 34.38 -31.97
N LYS A 45 -21.84 34.66 -31.38
CA LYS A 45 -21.46 36.02 -30.95
C LYS A 45 -21.47 37.05 -32.10
N ASP A 46 -21.31 36.60 -33.34
CA ASP A 46 -21.37 37.41 -34.55
C ASP A 46 -22.80 37.65 -35.08
N GLY A 47 -23.83 37.13 -34.40
CA GLY A 47 -25.24 37.25 -34.80
C GLY A 47 -25.72 36.17 -35.78
N THR A 48 -24.85 35.26 -36.23
CA THR A 48 -25.22 34.20 -37.18
C THR A 48 -25.95 33.06 -36.46
N TYR A 49 -27.16 32.71 -36.91
CA TYR A 49 -27.87 31.52 -36.42
C TYR A 49 -27.32 30.26 -37.10
N GLY A 50 -26.86 29.28 -36.32
CA GLY A 50 -26.30 28.06 -36.87
C GLY A 50 -26.02 27.00 -35.82
N SER A 51 -25.37 25.92 -36.24
CA SER A 51 -24.87 24.90 -35.30
C SER A 51 -23.70 25.46 -34.50
N ILE A 52 -23.74 25.28 -33.18
CA ILE A 52 -22.67 25.64 -32.24
C ILE A 52 -22.20 24.34 -31.60
N ARG A 53 -20.90 24.04 -31.73
CA ARG A 53 -20.29 22.89 -31.08
C ARG A 53 -19.89 23.27 -29.65
N ILE A 54 -20.44 22.59 -28.66
CA ILE A 54 -20.08 22.72 -27.25
C ILE A 54 -19.22 21.52 -26.88
N SER A 55 -18.01 21.74 -26.40
CA SER A 55 -17.12 20.66 -25.94
C SER A 55 -16.85 20.80 -24.45
N GLY A 56 -16.95 19.70 -23.69
CA GLY A 56 -16.58 19.66 -22.28
C GLY A 56 -16.51 18.23 -21.74
N TYR A 57 -16.03 18.09 -20.50
CA TYR A 57 -16.17 16.82 -19.78
C TYR A 57 -17.64 16.64 -19.38
N PRO A 58 -18.14 15.39 -19.24
CA PRO A 58 -19.38 15.13 -18.51
C PRO A 58 -19.17 15.58 -17.06
N ALA A 59 -19.47 16.85 -16.82
CA ALA A 59 -19.00 17.61 -15.67
C ALA A 59 -19.30 16.91 -14.33
N PRO A 60 -20.51 16.36 -14.09
CA PRO A 60 -20.82 15.72 -12.81
C PRO A 60 -19.92 14.51 -12.50
N GLU A 61 -19.64 13.66 -13.48
CA GLU A 61 -18.86 12.43 -13.25
C GLU A 61 -17.36 12.75 -13.07
N TYR A 62 -16.83 13.64 -13.91
CA TYR A 62 -15.44 14.08 -13.80
C TYR A 62 -15.16 14.71 -12.42
N TYR A 63 -15.98 15.67 -11.98
CA TYR A 63 -15.78 16.31 -10.68
C TYR A 63 -15.96 15.34 -9.51
N ARG A 64 -16.93 14.41 -9.58
CA ARG A 64 -17.10 13.36 -8.55
C ARG A 64 -15.86 12.49 -8.41
N LYS A 65 -15.32 11.97 -9.52
CA LYS A 65 -14.11 11.14 -9.51
C LYS A 65 -12.88 11.92 -9.07
N LYS A 66 -12.74 13.18 -9.48
CA LYS A 66 -11.66 14.07 -9.03
C LYS A 66 -11.71 14.29 -7.52
N THR A 67 -12.88 14.59 -6.94
CA THR A 67 -13.03 14.73 -5.49
C THR A 67 -12.71 13.44 -4.75
N ALA A 68 -13.14 12.27 -5.26
CA ALA A 68 -12.78 10.98 -4.69
C ALA A 68 -11.27 10.73 -4.74
N LEU A 69 -10.61 11.08 -5.85
CA LEU A 69 -9.16 10.97 -6.01
C LEU A 69 -8.41 11.80 -4.96
N GLU A 70 -8.78 13.08 -4.77
CA GLU A 70 -8.12 13.95 -3.78
C GLU A 70 -8.33 13.44 -2.35
N ARG A 71 -9.52 12.93 -2.01
CA ARG A 71 -9.75 12.29 -0.71
C ARG A 71 -8.87 11.07 -0.48
N ASN A 72 -8.72 10.20 -1.49
CA ASN A 72 -7.86 9.03 -1.37
C ASN A 72 -6.38 9.41 -1.24
N LYS A 73 -5.92 10.47 -1.92
CA LYS A 73 -4.55 10.99 -1.75
C LYS A 73 -4.28 11.51 -0.34
N ALA A 74 -5.21 12.31 0.20
CA ALA A 74 -5.08 12.80 1.58
C ALA A 74 -5.08 11.66 2.60
N LEU A 75 -5.94 10.64 2.39
CA LEU A 75 -5.94 9.43 3.21
C LEU A 75 -4.62 8.66 3.09
N LEU A 76 -4.07 8.53 1.88
CA LEU A 76 -2.79 7.86 1.63
C LEU A 76 -1.66 8.56 2.40
N GLU A 77 -1.58 9.88 2.31
CA GLU A 77 -0.55 10.68 3.00
C GLU A 77 -0.62 10.50 4.52
N PHE A 78 -1.83 10.57 5.08
CA PHE A 78 -2.04 10.32 6.51
C PHE A 78 -1.61 8.91 6.92
N LYS A 79 -2.01 7.89 6.15
CA LYS A 79 -1.67 6.49 6.42
C LYS A 79 -0.16 6.22 6.27
N GLU A 80 0.49 6.84 5.30
CA GLU A 80 1.94 6.74 5.12
C GLU A 80 2.69 7.35 6.31
N ALA A 81 2.18 8.43 6.90
CA ALA A 81 2.74 8.99 8.14
C ALA A 81 2.56 8.03 9.32
N GLU A 82 1.35 7.48 9.53
CA GLU A 82 1.10 6.46 10.58
C GLU A 82 2.02 5.24 10.42
N LEU A 83 2.27 4.81 9.18
CA LEU A 83 3.16 3.68 8.90
C LEU A 83 4.60 3.94 9.35
N LEU A 84 5.11 5.17 9.24
CA LEU A 84 6.46 5.52 9.68
C LEU A 84 6.60 5.42 11.20
N GLU A 85 5.57 5.84 11.94
CA GLU A 85 5.53 5.70 13.39
C GLU A 85 5.49 4.22 13.79
N LEU A 86 4.59 3.44 13.19
CA LEU A 86 4.49 1.99 13.42
C LEU A 86 5.78 1.25 13.04
N MET A 87 6.47 1.67 11.98
CA MET A 87 7.76 1.10 11.60
C MET A 87 8.79 1.29 12.72
N THR A 88 8.85 2.48 13.29
CA THR A 88 9.77 2.80 14.39
C THR A 88 9.46 1.94 15.62
N GLU A 89 8.18 1.73 15.93
CA GLU A 89 7.76 0.87 17.04
C GLU A 89 8.07 -0.61 16.78
N ALA A 90 7.82 -1.09 15.55
CA ALA A 90 8.15 -2.45 15.15
C ALA A 90 9.66 -2.72 15.21
N GLU A 91 10.50 -1.77 14.79
CA GLU A 91 11.96 -1.88 14.90
C GLU A 91 12.41 -1.92 16.36
N LYS A 92 11.89 -1.04 17.21
CA LYS A 92 12.16 -1.06 18.67
C LYS A 92 11.72 -2.37 19.31
N PHE A 93 10.56 -2.89 18.91
CA PHE A 93 10.08 -4.19 19.38
C PHE A 93 11.03 -5.31 19.00
N ILE A 94 11.44 -5.37 17.72
CA ILE A 94 12.39 -6.36 17.22
C ILE A 94 13.71 -6.24 17.99
N GLU A 95 14.22 -5.03 18.24
CA GLU A 95 15.43 -4.81 19.04
C GLU A 95 15.28 -5.21 20.52
N GLY A 96 14.06 -5.31 21.04
CA GLY A 96 13.79 -5.85 22.38
C GLY A 96 13.90 -7.37 22.50
N ILE A 97 13.92 -8.13 21.39
CA ILE A 97 13.95 -9.60 21.42
C ILE A 97 15.30 -10.12 21.91
N GLU A 98 15.34 -10.96 22.96
CA GLU A 98 16.63 -11.42 23.52
C GLU A 98 17.48 -12.23 22.52
N LYS A 99 16.84 -13.13 21.77
CA LYS A 99 17.53 -14.04 20.84
C LYS A 99 17.85 -13.32 19.53
N SER A 100 19.14 -13.03 19.30
CA SER A 100 19.63 -12.37 18.08
C SER A 100 19.22 -13.06 16.78
N GLU A 101 19.16 -14.39 16.78
CA GLU A 101 18.70 -15.20 15.66
C GLU A 101 17.25 -14.86 15.27
N VAL A 102 16.36 -14.71 16.26
CA VAL A 102 14.95 -14.36 16.03
C VAL A 102 14.83 -12.90 15.59
N ARG A 103 15.63 -12.00 16.18
CA ARG A 103 15.72 -10.59 15.78
C ARG A 103 16.03 -10.45 14.29
N ILE A 104 17.06 -11.15 13.80
CA ILE A 104 17.46 -11.12 12.38
C ILE A 104 16.33 -11.69 11.50
N MET A 105 15.78 -12.85 11.88
CA MET A 105 14.68 -13.48 11.13
C MET A 105 13.48 -12.55 10.98
N PHE A 106 13.10 -11.84 12.04
CA PHE A 106 11.98 -10.90 12.02
C PHE A 106 12.27 -9.62 11.26
N ARG A 107 13.51 -9.10 11.34
CA ARG A 107 13.94 -7.97 10.50
C ARG A 107 13.81 -8.31 9.01
N LEU A 108 14.27 -9.50 8.61
CA LEU A 108 14.15 -9.97 7.23
C LEU A 108 12.70 -10.13 6.77
N TYR A 109 11.80 -10.56 7.65
CA TYR A 109 10.41 -10.78 7.30
C TYR A 109 9.58 -9.49 7.35
N TYR A 110 9.47 -8.86 8.52
CA TYR A 110 8.59 -7.72 8.75
C TYR A 110 9.13 -6.45 8.09
N ILE A 111 10.40 -6.10 8.33
CA ILE A 111 11.00 -4.85 7.86
C ILE A 111 11.35 -4.96 6.37
N ASP A 112 12.21 -5.92 6.01
CA ASP A 112 12.66 -6.10 4.61
C ASP A 112 11.56 -6.67 3.70
N GLY A 113 10.45 -7.17 4.24
CA GLY A 113 9.31 -7.67 3.47
C GLY A 113 9.62 -8.94 2.67
N LEU A 114 10.58 -9.76 3.11
CA LEU A 114 10.95 -10.97 2.38
C LEU A 114 9.98 -12.12 2.67
N PRO A 115 9.59 -12.92 1.66
CA PRO A 115 8.84 -14.14 1.89
C PRO A 115 9.69 -15.16 2.67
N TRP A 116 9.02 -16.04 3.42
CA TRP A 116 9.67 -16.98 4.34
C TRP A 116 10.75 -17.86 3.69
N TRP A 117 10.61 -18.25 2.43
CA TRP A 117 11.65 -19.01 1.71
C TRP A 117 12.94 -18.19 1.52
N LYS A 118 12.85 -16.88 1.22
CA LYS A 118 14.03 -16.00 1.14
C LYS A 118 14.63 -15.73 2.51
N VAL A 119 13.78 -15.62 3.53
CA VAL A 119 14.23 -15.50 4.93
C VAL A 119 15.05 -16.73 5.29
N ALA A 120 14.54 -17.93 5.05
CA ALA A 120 15.23 -19.18 5.33
C ALA A 120 16.59 -19.27 4.62
N MET A 121 16.65 -18.95 3.32
CA MET A 121 17.91 -18.90 2.56
C MET A 121 18.92 -17.92 3.18
N LYS A 122 18.51 -16.69 3.49
CA LYS A 122 19.39 -15.70 4.13
C LYS A 122 19.84 -16.14 5.52
N MET A 123 18.95 -16.75 6.29
CA MET A 123 19.27 -17.28 7.62
C MET A 123 20.30 -18.42 7.53
N ASN A 124 20.18 -19.34 6.57
CA ASN A 124 21.17 -20.40 6.33
C ASN A 124 22.54 -19.82 5.94
N ASN A 125 22.57 -18.78 5.10
CA ASN A 125 23.81 -18.11 4.73
C ASN A 125 24.49 -17.41 5.91
N LEU A 126 23.70 -16.81 6.82
CA LEU A 126 24.21 -16.12 8.01
C LEU A 126 24.65 -17.10 9.12
N PHE A 127 24.02 -18.28 9.19
CA PHE A 127 24.28 -19.29 10.22
C PHE A 127 24.71 -20.63 9.60
N PRO A 128 25.85 -20.69 8.88
CA PRO A 128 26.25 -21.87 8.11
C PRO A 128 26.64 -23.08 8.97
N ARG A 129 26.92 -22.87 10.26
CA ARG A 129 27.33 -23.94 11.20
C ARG A 129 26.16 -24.55 11.97
N ARG A 130 24.92 -24.16 11.66
CA ARG A 130 23.75 -24.67 12.36
C ARG A 130 23.52 -26.14 12.00
N ARG A 131 23.21 -26.97 13.00
CA ARG A 131 22.96 -28.41 12.81
C ARG A 131 21.71 -28.72 11.98
N ILE A 132 20.67 -27.91 12.12
CA ILE A 132 19.38 -28.07 11.41
C ILE A 132 19.19 -26.82 10.57
N GLU A 133 19.05 -26.97 9.26
CA GLU A 133 18.83 -25.86 8.35
C GLU A 133 17.48 -25.18 8.59
N PHE A 134 17.43 -23.89 8.30
CA PHE A 134 16.18 -23.15 8.22
C PHE A 134 15.45 -23.55 6.94
N THR A 135 14.20 -23.97 7.10
CA THR A 135 13.23 -24.11 6.01
C THR A 135 12.16 -23.03 6.12
N GLU A 136 11.43 -22.79 5.03
CA GLU A 136 10.28 -21.87 5.01
C GLU A 136 9.31 -22.13 6.16
N ASP A 137 8.88 -23.39 6.30
CA ASP A 137 7.95 -23.81 7.35
C ASP A 137 8.55 -23.64 8.75
N SER A 138 9.84 -23.92 8.93
CA SER A 138 10.50 -23.75 10.23
C SER A 138 10.48 -22.28 10.69
N CYS A 139 10.73 -21.34 9.77
CA CYS A 139 10.70 -19.91 10.06
C CYS A 139 9.26 -19.45 10.35
N ARG A 140 8.30 -19.85 9.52
CA ARG A 140 6.88 -19.52 9.68
C ARG A 140 6.33 -20.03 11.02
N MET A 141 6.54 -21.31 11.33
CA MET A 141 6.08 -21.91 12.59
C MET A 141 6.71 -21.26 13.81
N ARG A 142 7.99 -20.86 13.72
CA ARG A 142 8.67 -20.13 14.79
C ARG A 142 8.06 -18.76 15.03
N ASN A 143 7.68 -18.05 13.96
CA ASN A 143 6.95 -16.80 14.07
C ASN A 143 5.58 -16.99 14.74
N THR A 144 4.79 -17.98 14.29
CA THR A 144 3.48 -18.29 14.88
C THR A 144 3.59 -18.56 16.38
N ARG A 145 4.52 -19.44 16.80
CA ARG A 145 4.77 -19.73 18.21
C ARG A 145 5.16 -18.49 19.00
N PHE A 146 6.04 -17.66 18.43
CA PHE A 146 6.45 -16.42 19.09
C PHE A 146 5.28 -15.48 19.32
N LEU A 147 4.35 -15.35 18.35
CA LEU A 147 3.16 -14.50 18.47
C LEU A 147 2.12 -15.07 19.45
N GLU A 148 2.03 -16.40 19.58
CA GLU A 148 1.08 -17.09 20.48
C GLU A 148 1.57 -17.20 21.94
N GLU A 149 2.88 -17.17 22.18
CA GLU A 149 3.45 -17.16 23.53
C GLU A 149 2.94 -15.94 24.31
N LYS A 150 2.47 -16.14 25.54
CA LYS A 150 2.00 -15.05 26.42
C LYS A 150 3.15 -14.26 27.03
#